data_AF-A0A9D6FYL9-F1
#
_entry.id   AF-A0A9D6FYL9-F1
#
_cell.length_a   1.000
_cell.length_b   1.000
_cell.length_c   1.000
_cell.angle_alpha   90.00
_cell.angle_beta   90.00
_cell.angle_gamma   90.00
#
_symmetry.space_group_name_H-M   'P 1'
#
loop_
_entity.id
_entity.type
_entity.pdbx_description
1 polymer ?
#
loop_
_entity_poly.entity_id
_entity_poly.type
_entity_poly.pdbx_seq_one_letter_code
_entity_poly.pdbx_strand_id
1 'polypeptide(L)' 'QIHRIMHLWKAGDLQKVDGYLEDQGLRRNPLFARVLQALIELARKDNQPDEVSLLESIMNHITARGMHPQMRLITAEE' A
#
# COMPACT_ATOMS: atom_id res chain seq x y z
N GLN A 1 -2.62 -11.56 -5.42
CA GLN A 1 -2.07 -10.73 -4.32
C GLN A 1 -2.79 -9.38 -4.30
N ILE A 2 -2.62 -8.51 -5.31
CA ILE A 2 -3.26 -7.17 -5.36
C ILE A 2 -4.79 -7.24 -5.42
N HIS A 3 -5.38 -8.08 -6.29
CA HIS A 3 -6.84 -8.26 -6.32
C HIS A 3 -7.43 -8.70 -4.97
N ARG A 4 -6.67 -9.46 -4.16
CA ARG A 4 -7.12 -9.88 -2.83
C ARG A 4 -7.09 -8.71 -1.84
N ILE A 5 -6.06 -7.88 -1.91
CA ILE A 5 -5.99 -6.62 -1.14
C ILE A 5 -7.15 -5.71 -1.52
N MET A 6 -7.43 -5.54 -2.81
CA MET A 6 -8.58 -4.74 -3.28
C MET A 6 -9.91 -5.28 -2.74
N HIS A 7 -10.10 -6.61 -2.71
CA HIS A 7 -11.31 -7.22 -2.17
C HIS A 7 -11.45 -7.00 -0.66
N LEU A 8 -10.37 -7.19 0.10
CA LEU A 8 -10.35 -6.96 1.54
C LEU A 8 -10.56 -5.48 1.89
N TRP A 9 -9.99 -4.59 1.09
CA TRP A 9 -10.17 -3.14 1.22
C TRP A 9 -11.62 -2.74 0.97
N LYS A 10 -12.24 -3.24 -0.10
CA LYS A 10 -13.67 -3.02 -0.39
C LYS A 10 -14.59 -3.59 0.70
N ALA A 11 -14.17 -4.66 1.38
CA ALA A 11 -14.90 -5.22 2.52
C ALA A 11 -14.72 -4.40 3.82
N GLY A 12 -13.87 -3.36 3.83
CA GLY A 12 -13.59 -2.51 4.99
C GLY A 12 -12.72 -3.17 6.06
N ASP A 13 -12.15 -4.35 5.79
CA ASP A 13 -11.41 -5.13 6.77
C ASP A 13 -9.91 -4.77 6.76
N LEU A 14 -9.62 -3.56 7.26
CA LEU A 14 -8.26 -3.01 7.29
C LEU A 14 -7.29 -3.89 8.09
N GLN A 15 -7.76 -4.57 9.15
CA GLN A 15 -6.93 -5.45 9.96
C GLN A 15 -6.48 -6.69 9.17
N LYS A 16 -7.37 -7.27 8.34
CA LYS A 16 -6.97 -8.36 7.43
C LYS A 16 -6.08 -7.90 6.29
N VAL A 17 -6.30 -6.69 5.76
CA VAL A 17 -5.38 -6.09 4.78
C VAL A 17 -3.99 -5.98 5.38
N ASP A 18 -3.89 -5.46 6.61
CA ASP A 18 -2.63 -5.27 7.31
C ASP A 18 -1.92 -6.60 7.59
N GLY A 19 -2.64 -7.60 8.12
CA GLY A 19 -2.09 -8.93 8.35
C GLY A 19 -1.59 -9.58 7.07
N TYR A 20 -2.32 -9.45 5.96
CA TYR A 20 -1.90 -10.01 4.66
C TYR A 20 -0.67 -9.30 4.08
N LEU A 21 -0.60 -7.97 4.21
CA LEU A 21 0.56 -7.20 3.76
C LEU A 21 1.83 -7.53 4.56
N GLU A 22 1.68 -7.84 5.85
CA GLU A 22 2.77 -8.21 6.74
C GLU A 22 3.25 -9.65 6.52
N ASP A 23 2.32 -10.61 6.49
CA ASP A 23 2.59 -12.03 6.23
C ASP A 23 3.33 -12.24 4.90
N GLN A 24 2.94 -11.49 3.87
CA GLN A 24 3.56 -11.56 2.54
C GLN A 24 4.80 -10.66 2.39
N GLY A 25 5.19 -9.91 3.43
CA GLY A 25 6.34 -9.00 3.41
C GLY A 25 6.22 -7.85 2.40
N LEU A 26 5.01 -7.56 1.92
CA LEU A 26 4.77 -6.64 0.80
C LEU A 26 5.07 -5.19 1.17
N ARG A 27 4.89 -4.80 2.43
CA ARG A 27 5.18 -3.42 2.89
C ARG A 27 6.64 -3.01 2.69
N ARG A 28 7.57 -3.96 2.81
CA ARG A 28 9.02 -3.69 2.72
C ARG A 28 9.57 -3.95 1.31
N ASN A 29 8.73 -4.41 0.38
CA ASN A 29 9.14 -4.76 -0.95
C ASN A 29 8.98 -3.57 -1.91
N PRO A 30 10.07 -2.94 -2.39
CA PRO A 30 9.99 -1.80 -3.30
C PRO A 30 9.37 -2.16 -4.66
N LEU A 31 9.40 -3.43 -5.07
CA LEU A 31 8.72 -3.88 -6.29
C LEU A 31 7.20 -3.80 -6.15
N PHE A 32 6.66 -4.05 -4.95
CA PHE A 32 5.23 -3.99 -4.73
C PHE A 32 4.69 -2.57 -4.93
N ALA A 33 5.39 -1.56 -4.41
CA ALA A 33 5.06 -0.16 -4.64
C ALA A 33 5.14 0.20 -6.13
N ARG A 34 6.17 -0.27 -6.87
CA ARG A 34 6.28 -0.01 -8.32
C ARG A 34 5.16 -0.66 -9.12
N VAL A 35 4.77 -1.90 -8.78
CA VAL A 35 3.66 -2.58 -9.44
C VAL A 35 2.34 -1.86 -9.16
N LEU A 36 2.11 -1.45 -7.90
CA LEU A 36 0.91 -0.70 -7.56
C LEU A 36 0.84 0.64 -8.29
N GLN A 37 1.97 1.32 -8.46
CA GLN A 37 2.07 2.55 -9.26
C GLN A 37 1.72 2.30 -10.73
N ALA A 38 2.27 1.25 -11.34
CA ALA A 38 1.96 0.90 -12.72
C ALA A 38 0.46 0.57 -12.94
N LEU A 39 -0.19 -0.03 -11.94
CA LEU A 39 -1.64 -0.28 -11.98
C LEU A 39 -2.46 1.01 -11.89
N ILE A 40 -2.03 1.98 -11.07
CA ILE A 40 -2.68 3.30 -11.01
C ILE A 40 -2.57 3.99 -12.39
N GLU A 41 -1.40 3.95 -13.01
CA GLU A 41 -1.18 4.55 -14.33
C GLU A 41 -2.02 3.86 -15.42
N LEU A 42 -2.13 2.54 -15.36
CA LEU A 42 -2.98 1.77 -16.28
C LEU A 42 -4.46 2.12 -16.08
N ALA A 43 -4.97 2.13 -14.85
CA ALA A 43 -6.35 2.47 -14.55
C ALA A 43 -6.69 3.92 -14.94
N ARG A 44 -5.74 4.86 -14.80
CA ARG A 44 -5.88 6.23 -15.31
C ARG A 44 -5.99 6.26 -16.82
N LYS A 45 -5.14 5.50 -17.53
CA LYS A 45 -5.16 5.40 -18.99
C LYS A 45 -6.48 4.79 -19.49
N ASP A 46 -7.00 3.79 -18.78
CA ASP A 46 -8.25 3.10 -19.11
C ASP A 46 -9.50 3.86 -18.62
N ASN A 47 -9.33 5.07 -18.08
CA ASN A 47 -10.39 5.95 -17.62
C ASN A 47 -11.29 5.32 -16.53
N GLN A 48 -10.67 4.62 -15.56
CA GLN A 48 -11.31 3.93 -14.43
C GLN A 48 -11.10 4.69 -13.09
N PRO A 49 -11.83 5.79 -12.83
CA PRO A 49 -11.57 6.66 -11.67
C PRO A 49 -11.80 6.00 -10.31
N ASP A 50 -12.74 5.05 -10.21
CA ASP A 50 -13.00 4.28 -8.99
C ASP A 50 -11.84 3.36 -8.63
N GLU A 51 -11.25 2.71 -9.65
CA GLU A 51 -10.10 1.84 -9.46
C GLU A 51 -8.86 2.65 -9.09
N VAL A 52 -8.64 3.79 -9.75
CA VAL A 52 -7.56 4.73 -9.40
C VAL A 52 -7.68 5.16 -7.94
N SER A 53 -8.86 5.63 -7.53
CA SER A 53 -9.11 6.10 -6.16
C SER A 53 -8.86 5.00 -5.12
N LEU A 54 -9.26 3.76 -5.42
CA LEU A 54 -9.02 2.60 -4.58
C LEU A 54 -7.52 2.27 -4.45
N LEU A 55 -6.81 2.20 -5.58
CA LEU A 55 -5.39 1.87 -5.60
C LEU A 55 -4.55 2.97 -4.93
N GLU A 56 -4.91 4.24 -5.11
CA GLU A 56 -4.27 5.37 -4.42
C GLU A 56 -4.51 5.33 -2.91
N SER A 57 -5.72 4.98 -2.47
CA SER A 57 -6.01 4.79 -1.05
C SER A 57 -5.14 3.69 -0.42
N ILE A 58 -4.98 2.56 -1.12
CA ILE A 58 -4.09 1.46 -0.71
C ILE A 58 -2.62 1.92 -0.68
N MET A 59 -2.16 2.64 -1.71
CA MET A 59 -0.80 3.18 -1.80
C MET A 59 -0.49 4.12 -0.62
N ASN A 60 -1.42 5.02 -0.31
CA ASN A 60 -1.31 5.95 0.80
C ASN A 60 -1.21 5.22 2.15
N HIS A 61 -2.01 4.16 2.33
CA HIS A 61 -1.97 3.35 3.55
C HIS A 61 -0.63 2.63 3.75
N ILE A 62 -0.09 2.04 2.69
CA ILE A 62 1.22 1.38 2.73
C ILE A 62 2.33 2.39 3.04
N THR A 63 2.29 3.57 2.43
CA THR A 63 3.29 4.63 2.64
C THR A 63 3.23 5.18 4.06
N ALA A 64 2.03 5.49 4.57
CA ALA A 64 1.83 6.00 5.92
C ALA A 64 2.28 4.99 7.01
N ARG A 65 2.09 3.68 6.76
CA ARG A 65 2.49 2.61 7.69
C ARG A 65 3.95 2.18 7.52
N GLY A 66 4.51 2.30 6.32
CA GLY A 66 5.94 2.11 6.04
C GLY A 66 6.82 3.17 6.70
N MET A 67 6.24 4.32 7.04
CA MET A 67 6.83 5.37 7.89
C MET A 67 6.76 5.06 9.40
N HIS A 68 6.54 3.81 9.83
CA HIS A 68 6.70 3.50 11.25
C HIS A 68 8.17 3.70 11.66
N PRO A 69 8.45 4.62 12.61
CA PRO A 69 9.79 5.14 12.86
C PRO A 69 10.61 4.14 13.68
N GLN A 70 11.24 3.18 13.01
CA GLN A 70 12.45 2.56 13.56
C GLN A 70 13.73 3.34 13.19
N MET A 71 13.58 4.57 12.66
CA MET A 71 14.68 5.47 12.30
C MET A 71 14.58 6.86 12.94
N ARG A 72 14.07 6.94 14.18
CA ARG A 72 14.20 8.16 15.00
C ARG A 72 14.81 7.84 16.37
N LEU A 73 15.95 7.13 16.34
CA LEU A 73 16.79 6.84 17.52
C LEU A 73 18.28 7.10 17.28
N ILE A 74 18.65 7.82 16.22
CA ILE A 74 20.04 8.28 15.99
C ILE A 74 20.00 9.70 15.43
N THR A 75 19.81 10.67 16.32
CA THR A 75 20.30 12.06 16.28
C THR A 75 19.65 12.80 17.44
N ALA A 76 20.03 12.44 18.66
CA ALA A 76 19.69 13.23 19.84
C ALA A 76 20.71 13.01 20.97
N GLU A 77 21.98 12.73 20.66
CA GLU A 77 23.09 12.92 21.61
C GLU A 77 24.33 13.36 20.81
N GLU A 78 25.04 14.31 21.43
CA GLU A 78 26.26 15.05 21.03
C GLU A 78 26.09 16.33 20.20
#